data_AF-F2U8C2-F1
#
_entry.id   AF-F2U8C2-F1
#
_cell.length_a   1.000
_cell.length_b   1.000
_cell.length_c   1.000
_cell.angle_alpha   90.00
_cell.angle_beta   90.00
_cell.angle_gamma   90.00
#
_symmetry.space_group_name_H-M   'P 1'
#
loop_
_entity.id
_entity.type
_entity.pdbx_description
1 polymer ?
#
loop_
_entity_poly.entity_id
_entity_poly.type
_entity_poly.pdbx_seq_one_letter_code
_entity_poly.pdbx_strand_id
1 'polypeptide(L)'
;MLVDEFALRHGVYATLMYFVLYFALLLNQSFTGRRLAIKYRKLKKPFSKYYNVTDRELLRADRAVGNTLEQMPVFLTLYWLAIFASSIKNTGTGTPSSVALSGYVYVLGRLLYLPLWLISGSSPRGLHPMVLISTVPCYLVQIFCALALFNAVQQ
;
A
#
# COMPACT_ATOMS: atom_id res chain seq x y z
N MET A 1 27.16 -6.28 -14.52
CA MET A 1 25.98 -5.41 -14.31
C MET A 1 25.71 -5.40 -12.82
N LEU A 2 25.70 -4.24 -12.14
CA LEU A 2 25.60 -4.16 -10.66
C LEU A 2 24.23 -4.59 -10.11
N VAL A 3 23.21 -4.66 -10.96
CA VAL A 3 21.85 -5.10 -10.64
C VAL A 3 21.37 -6.05 -11.72
N ASP A 4 20.73 -7.14 -11.32
CA ASP A 4 20.09 -8.10 -12.21
C ASP A 4 18.99 -7.40 -13.03
N GLU A 5 19.04 -7.52 -14.37
CA GLU A 5 18.12 -6.83 -15.29
C GLU A 5 16.67 -7.21 -15.01
N PHE A 6 16.43 -8.50 -14.70
CA PHE A 6 15.12 -8.98 -14.34
C PHE A 6 14.62 -8.30 -13.06
N ALA A 7 15.41 -8.31 -11.99
CA ALA A 7 15.05 -7.68 -10.73
C ALA A 7 14.77 -6.18 -10.89
N LEU A 8 15.58 -5.46 -11.67
CA LEU A 8 15.37 -4.04 -11.94
C LEU A 8 14.03 -3.80 -12.67
N ARG A 9 13.78 -4.53 -13.76
CA ARG A 9 12.56 -4.39 -14.57
C ARG A 9 11.30 -4.65 -13.73
N HIS A 10 11.29 -5.76 -12.99
CA HIS A 10 10.15 -6.11 -12.15
C HIS A 10 10.02 -5.18 -10.93
N GLY A 11 11.13 -4.67 -10.39
CA GLY A 11 11.18 -3.60 -9.40
C GLY A 11 10.44 -2.33 -9.85
N VAL A 12 10.73 -1.88 -11.06
CA VAL A 12 10.08 -0.71 -11.69
C VAL A 12 8.59 -0.97 -11.90
N TYR A 13 8.21 -2.13 -12.46
CA TYR A 13 6.80 -2.46 -12.69
C TYR A 13 5.98 -2.51 -11.40
N ALA A 14 6.48 -3.14 -10.35
CA ALA A 14 5.80 -3.14 -9.04
C ALA A 14 5.62 -1.72 -8.49
N THR A 15 6.64 -0.88 -8.62
CA THR A 15 6.60 0.53 -8.19
C THR A 15 5.56 1.34 -8.99
N LEU A 16 5.54 1.18 -10.32
CA LEU A 16 4.56 1.84 -11.18
C LEU A 16 3.13 1.38 -10.85
N MET A 17 2.90 0.08 -10.68
CA MET A 17 1.60 -0.44 -10.28
C MET A 17 1.16 0.12 -8.92
N TYR A 18 2.08 0.24 -7.97
CA TYR A 18 1.81 0.83 -6.67
C TYR A 18 1.40 2.31 -6.78
N PHE A 19 2.08 3.10 -7.61
CA PHE A 19 1.70 4.48 -7.86
C PHE A 19 0.35 4.60 -8.59
N VAL A 20 0.10 3.76 -9.59
CA VAL A 20 -1.21 3.71 -10.28
C VAL A 20 -2.32 3.43 -9.28
N LEU A 21 -2.13 2.46 -8.38
CA LEU A 21 -3.08 2.18 -7.30
C LEU A 21 -3.27 3.40 -6.40
N TYR A 22 -2.19 4.03 -5.95
CA TYR A 22 -2.25 5.22 -5.09
C TYR A 22 -3.02 6.37 -5.75
N PHE A 23 -2.75 6.68 -7.02
CA PHE A 23 -3.47 7.71 -7.76
C PHE A 23 -4.94 7.34 -8.00
N ALA A 24 -5.25 6.07 -8.25
CA ALA A 24 -6.63 5.60 -8.33
C ALA A 24 -7.39 5.84 -7.01
N LEU A 25 -6.75 5.61 -5.86
CA LEU A 25 -7.33 5.91 -4.54
C LEU A 25 -7.54 7.41 -4.32
N LEU A 26 -6.59 8.26 -4.73
CA LEU A 26 -6.72 9.73 -4.67
C LEU A 26 -7.88 10.24 -5.53
N LEU A 27 -8.03 9.70 -6.73
CA LEU A 27 -9.17 10.00 -7.61
C LEU A 27 -10.48 9.56 -6.96
N ASN A 28 -10.54 8.34 -6.41
CA ASN A 28 -11.72 7.85 -5.69
C ASN A 28 -12.10 8.75 -4.50
N GLN A 29 -11.12 9.18 -3.70
CA GLN A 29 -11.31 10.13 -2.60
C GLN A 29 -11.91 11.46 -3.10
N SER A 30 -11.36 11.99 -4.19
CA SER A 30 -11.83 13.23 -4.80
C SER A 30 -13.25 13.12 -5.36
N PHE A 31 -13.56 12.04 -6.07
CA PHE A 31 -14.89 11.76 -6.60
C PHE A 31 -15.91 11.56 -5.48
N THR A 32 -15.56 10.80 -4.45
CA THR A 32 -16.39 10.59 -3.25
C THR A 32 -16.73 11.91 -2.58
N GLY A 33 -15.74 12.78 -2.35
CA GLY A 33 -15.96 14.10 -1.76
C GLY A 33 -16.90 14.98 -2.59
N ARG A 34 -16.72 15.01 -3.92
CA ARG A 34 -17.61 15.76 -4.83
C ARG A 34 -19.04 15.22 -4.83
N ARG A 35 -19.19 13.89 -4.87
CA ARG A 35 -20.50 13.20 -4.83
C ARG A 35 -21.26 13.53 -3.55
N LEU A 36 -20.58 13.47 -2.40
CA LEU A 36 -21.18 13.81 -1.12
C LEU A 36 -21.51 15.30 -1.01
N ALA A 37 -20.64 16.20 -1.46
CA ALA A 37 -20.95 17.64 -1.49
C ALA A 37 -22.24 17.94 -2.28
N ILE A 38 -22.42 17.30 -3.45
CA ILE A 38 -23.64 17.44 -4.25
C ILE A 38 -24.86 16.89 -3.48
N LYS A 39 -24.73 15.73 -2.84
CA LYS A 39 -25.80 15.11 -2.04
C LYS A 39 -26.25 16.00 -0.88
N TYR A 40 -25.29 16.52 -0.10
CA TYR A 40 -25.57 17.39 1.04
C TYR A 40 -26.19 18.73 0.63
N ARG A 41 -25.75 19.30 -0.50
CA ARG A 41 -26.37 20.50 -1.09
C ARG A 41 -27.83 20.26 -1.46
N LYS A 42 -28.17 19.13 -2.07
CA LYS A 42 -29.58 18.75 -2.37
C LYS A 42 -30.42 18.63 -1.10
N LEU A 43 -29.81 18.15 -0.02
CA LEU A 43 -30.45 18.00 1.30
C LEU A 43 -30.47 19.28 2.14
N LYS A 44 -29.93 20.40 1.63
CA LYS A 44 -29.74 21.67 2.37
C LYS A 44 -29.02 21.47 3.72
N LYS A 45 -28.10 20.51 3.79
CA LYS A 45 -27.27 20.23 4.98
C LYS A 45 -25.83 20.70 4.75
N PRO A 46 -25.12 21.18 5.78
CA PRO A 46 -23.72 21.55 5.66
C PRO A 46 -22.87 20.30 5.39
N PHE A 47 -21.97 20.39 4.42
CA PHE A 47 -20.96 19.35 4.14
C PHE A 47 -19.61 19.81 4.66
N SER A 48 -19.03 19.05 5.60
CA SER A 48 -17.62 19.22 5.95
C SER A 48 -16.78 18.24 5.14
N LYS A 49 -15.78 18.76 4.42
CA LYS A 49 -14.80 17.92 3.70
C LYS A 49 -13.70 17.43 4.64
N TYR A 50 -13.18 18.31 5.48
CA TYR A 50 -12.07 18.00 6.38
C TYR A 50 -12.61 17.59 7.75
N TYR A 51 -11.96 16.62 8.39
CA TYR A 51 -12.30 16.13 9.73
C TYR A 51 -13.73 15.58 9.87
N ASN A 52 -14.37 15.22 8.75
CA ASN A 52 -15.70 14.64 8.77
C ASN A 52 -15.63 13.16 9.13
N VAL A 53 -15.57 12.91 10.44
CA VAL A 53 -15.61 11.56 11.02
C VAL A 53 -16.99 10.92 10.98
N THR A 54 -18.03 11.69 10.62
CA THR A 54 -19.42 11.24 10.64
C THR A 54 -19.86 10.59 9.33
N ASP A 55 -19.36 11.08 8.20
CA ASP A 55 -19.66 10.48 6.90
C ASP A 55 -18.75 9.28 6.66
N ARG A 56 -19.32 8.09 6.88
CA ARG A 56 -18.60 6.81 6.72
C ARG A 56 -18.02 6.63 5.32
N GLU A 57 -18.63 7.18 4.28
CA GLU A 57 -18.16 7.01 2.91
C GLU A 57 -16.89 7.84 2.67
N LEU A 58 -16.89 9.10 3.10
CA LEU A 58 -15.70 9.95 3.01
C LEU A 58 -14.56 9.38 3.87
N LEU A 59 -14.87 8.96 5.09
CA LEU A 59 -13.89 8.36 6.00
C LEU A 59 -13.22 7.11 5.41
N ARG A 60 -13.98 6.27 4.68
CA ARG A 60 -13.43 5.09 3.99
C ARG A 60 -12.44 5.48 2.90
N ALA A 61 -12.80 6.48 2.09
CA ALA A 61 -11.93 6.94 1.01
C ALA A 61 -10.65 7.60 1.54
N ASP A 62 -10.78 8.43 2.58
CA ASP A 62 -9.64 9.06 3.26
C ASP A 62 -8.71 8.02 3.89
N ARG A 63 -9.26 7.00 4.56
CA ARG A 63 -8.46 5.93 5.18
C ARG A 63 -7.70 5.09 4.16
N ALA A 64 -8.29 4.79 3.00
CA ALA A 64 -7.60 4.04 1.96
C ALA A 64 -6.37 4.79 1.42
N VAL A 65 -6.51 6.10 1.19
CA VAL A 65 -5.39 6.96 0.76
C VAL A 65 -4.35 7.08 1.88
N GLY A 66 -4.78 7.41 3.09
CA GLY A 66 -3.89 7.59 4.24
C GLY A 66 -3.08 6.34 4.55
N ASN A 67 -3.73 5.17 4.60
CA ASN A 67 -3.06 3.90 4.86
C ASN A 67 -2.02 3.55 3.78
N THR A 68 -2.31 3.84 2.51
CA THR A 68 -1.36 3.61 1.43
C THR A 68 -0.18 4.59 1.53
N LEU A 69 -0.44 5.87 1.79
CA LEU A 69 0.58 6.90 1.91
C LEU A 69 1.51 6.67 3.11
N GLU A 70 0.98 6.31 4.27
CA GLU A 70 1.75 6.01 5.49
C GLU A 70 2.74 4.85 5.27
N GLN A 71 2.37 3.89 4.42
CA GLN A 71 3.12 2.66 4.22
C GLN A 71 4.09 2.73 3.04
N MET A 72 3.91 3.73 2.16
CA MET A 72 4.71 3.94 0.96
C MET A 72 6.20 4.15 1.26
N PRO A 73 6.63 5.06 2.17
CA PRO A 73 8.06 5.28 2.43
C PRO A 73 8.74 4.03 2.95
N VAL A 74 8.11 3.33 3.90
CA VAL A 74 8.64 2.11 4.50
C VAL A 74 8.79 1.01 3.45
N PHE A 75 7.75 0.77 2.66
CA PHE A 75 7.78 -0.25 1.62
C PHE A 75 8.80 0.06 0.53
N LEU A 76 8.69 1.21 -0.14
CA LEU A 76 9.54 1.51 -1.29
C LEU A 76 11.02 1.57 -0.90
N THR A 77 11.34 2.12 0.28
CA THR A 77 12.72 2.17 0.77
C THR A 77 13.27 0.77 1.03
N LEU A 78 12.56 -0.05 1.83
CA LEU A 78 13.00 -1.42 2.12
C LEU A 78 13.10 -2.27 0.85
N TYR A 79 12.13 -2.14 -0.03
CA TYR A 79 12.04 -2.92 -1.27
C TYR A 79 13.21 -2.64 -2.21
N TRP A 80 13.48 -1.38 -2.51
CA TRP A 80 14.57 -1.02 -3.42
C TRP A 80 15.93 -1.31 -2.81
N LEU A 81 16.14 -0.98 -1.54
CA LEU A 81 17.39 -1.33 -0.85
C LEU A 81 17.61 -2.84 -0.87
N ALA A 82 16.58 -3.65 -0.61
CA ALA A 82 16.69 -5.11 -0.65
C ALA A 82 17.04 -5.63 -2.06
N ILE A 83 16.46 -5.05 -3.13
CA ILE A 83 16.83 -5.40 -4.51
C ILE A 83 18.31 -5.13 -4.76
N PHE A 84 18.82 -3.96 -4.36
CA PHE A 84 20.22 -3.61 -4.53
C PHE A 84 21.14 -4.52 -3.72
N ALA A 85 20.81 -4.74 -2.44
CA ALA A 85 21.59 -5.57 -1.53
C ALA A 85 21.69 -7.02 -2.03
N SER A 86 20.55 -7.62 -2.40
CA SER A 86 20.50 -8.98 -2.97
C SER A 86 21.21 -9.10 -4.33
N SER A 87 21.36 -8.00 -5.08
CA SER A 87 22.07 -8.01 -6.36
C SER A 87 23.59 -7.97 -6.21
N ILE A 88 24.07 -7.34 -5.14
CA ILE A 88 25.51 -7.21 -4.87
C ILE A 88 26.03 -8.46 -4.14
N LYS A 89 25.22 -9.01 -3.24
CA LYS A 89 25.64 -10.08 -2.34
C LYS A 89 24.54 -11.12 -2.16
N ASN A 90 24.94 -12.38 -2.02
CA ASN A 90 23.99 -13.43 -1.69
C ASN A 90 23.55 -13.28 -0.21
N THR A 91 22.32 -12.83 -0.01
CA THR A 91 21.78 -12.53 1.33
C THR A 91 21.25 -13.78 2.05
N GLY A 92 21.25 -14.96 1.41
CA GLY A 92 20.70 -16.21 1.97
C GLY A 92 19.19 -16.20 2.25
N THR A 93 18.52 -15.04 2.14
CA THR A 93 17.09 -14.86 2.44
C THR A 93 16.28 -14.56 1.19
N GLY A 94 16.90 -14.29 0.05
CA GLY A 94 16.21 -14.12 -1.22
C GLY A 94 17.15 -13.79 -2.37
N THR A 95 16.81 -14.26 -3.57
CA THR A 95 17.48 -13.83 -4.80
C THR A 95 16.97 -12.44 -5.20
N PRO A 96 17.73 -11.68 -6.01
CA PRO A 96 17.23 -10.41 -6.57
C PRO A 96 15.83 -10.54 -7.19
N SER A 97 15.60 -11.65 -7.90
CA SER A 97 14.34 -11.95 -8.55
C SER A 97 13.21 -12.19 -7.53
N SER A 98 13.46 -12.92 -6.43
CA SER A 98 12.42 -13.15 -5.42
C SER A 98 12.07 -11.88 -4.66
N VAL A 99 13.05 -11.02 -4.38
CA VAL A 99 12.81 -9.68 -3.83
C VAL A 99 11.95 -8.87 -4.79
N ALA A 100 12.31 -8.78 -6.07
CA ALA A 100 11.52 -8.05 -7.06
C ALA A 100 10.08 -8.60 -7.22
N LEU A 101 9.89 -9.91 -7.14
CA LEU A 101 8.54 -10.50 -7.24
C LEU A 101 7.69 -10.23 -5.99
N SER A 102 8.30 -10.06 -4.81
CA SER A 102 7.57 -9.73 -3.58
C SER A 102 6.82 -8.39 -3.66
N GLY A 103 7.29 -7.47 -4.53
CA GLY A 103 6.61 -6.20 -4.79
C GLY A 103 5.19 -6.39 -5.33
N TYR A 104 4.96 -7.40 -6.18
CA TYR A 104 3.62 -7.69 -6.68
C TYR A 104 2.69 -8.21 -5.58
N VAL A 105 3.21 -9.03 -4.66
CA VAL A 105 2.45 -9.52 -3.50
C VAL A 105 2.02 -8.34 -2.63
N TYR A 106 2.91 -7.37 -2.42
CA TYR A 106 2.60 -6.15 -1.69
C TYR A 106 1.50 -5.33 -2.38
N VAL A 107 1.63 -5.09 -3.69
CA VAL A 107 0.65 -4.33 -4.46
C VAL A 107 -0.72 -5.01 -4.46
N LEU A 108 -0.77 -6.34 -4.62
CA LEU A 108 -2.02 -7.10 -4.54
C LEU A 108 -2.65 -7.00 -3.15
N GLY A 109 -1.87 -7.12 -2.08
CA GLY A 109 -2.35 -6.90 -0.72
C GLY A 109 -2.99 -5.52 -0.54
N ARG A 110 -2.35 -4.47 -1.09
CA ARG A 110 -2.87 -3.10 -1.05
C ARG A 110 -4.10 -2.89 -1.92
N LEU A 111 -4.17 -3.53 -3.08
CA LEU A 111 -5.34 -3.49 -3.96
C LEU A 111 -6.58 -4.06 -3.25
N LEU A 112 -6.40 -5.13 -2.46
CA LEU A 112 -7.48 -5.77 -1.69
C LEU A 112 -7.94 -4.95 -0.48
N TYR A 113 -7.14 -3.99 0.00
CA TYR A 113 -7.47 -3.18 1.18
C TYR A 113 -8.80 -2.45 1.03
N LEU A 114 -9.00 -1.72 -0.08
CA LEU A 114 -10.21 -0.92 -0.28
C LEU A 114 -11.48 -1.80 -0.38
N PRO A 115 -11.54 -2.86 -1.22
CA PRO A 115 -12.67 -3.78 -1.26
C PRO A 115 -12.99 -4.39 0.12
N LEU A 116 -11.97 -4.88 0.84
CA LEU A 116 -12.16 -5.49 2.15
C LEU A 116 -12.69 -4.49 3.18
N TRP A 117 -12.18 -3.25 3.14
CA TRP A 117 -12.66 -2.16 3.99
C TRP A 117 -14.10 -1.75 3.67
N LEU A 118 -14.51 -1.78 2.39
CA LEU A 118 -15.88 -1.51 1.98
C LEU A 118 -16.87 -2.57 2.51
N ILE A 119 -16.46 -3.84 2.52
CA ILE A 119 -17.25 -4.96 3.03
C ILE A 119 -17.34 -4.93 4.56
N SER A 120 -16.22 -4.71 5.24
CA SER A 120 -16.16 -4.80 6.70
C SER A 120 -16.60 -3.54 7.44
N GLY A 121 -16.41 -2.37 6.82
CA GLY A 121 -16.58 -1.08 7.48
C GLY A 121 -15.57 -0.84 8.61
N SER A 122 -15.85 0.19 9.41
CA SER A 122 -15.09 0.57 10.60
C SER A 122 -15.77 0.02 11.87
N SER A 123 -15.04 -0.69 12.72
CA SER A 123 -15.53 -1.12 14.03
C SER A 123 -15.13 -0.12 15.11
N PRO A 124 -16.01 0.21 16.08
CA PRO A 124 -15.63 0.96 17.27
C PRO A 124 -14.55 0.25 18.11
N ARG A 125 -14.41 -1.07 17.95
CA ARG A 125 -13.47 -1.93 18.70
C ARG A 125 -12.09 -2.08 18.05
N GLY A 126 -11.77 -1.26 17.03
CA GLY A 126 -10.46 -1.28 16.37
C GLY A 126 -10.47 -1.88 14.97
N LEU A 127 -9.33 -2.44 14.55
CA LEU A 127 -9.13 -2.94 13.19
C LEU A 127 -10.00 -4.17 12.92
N HIS A 128 -10.76 -4.15 11.83
CA HIS A 128 -11.59 -5.30 11.48
C HIS A 128 -10.73 -6.48 10.99
N PRO A 129 -10.97 -7.74 11.41
CA PRO A 129 -10.15 -8.89 11.03
C PRO A 129 -9.97 -9.07 9.52
N MET A 130 -11.00 -8.76 8.73
CA MET A 130 -10.91 -8.81 7.25
C MET A 130 -9.82 -7.91 6.67
N VAL A 131 -9.51 -6.77 7.31
CA VAL A 131 -8.45 -5.86 6.87
C VAL A 131 -7.05 -6.47 7.08
N LEU A 132 -6.92 -7.44 7.99
CA LEU A 132 -5.68 -8.18 8.20
C LEU A 132 -5.34 -9.05 6.99
N ILE A 133 -6.33 -9.50 6.21
CA ILE A 133 -6.11 -10.30 5.00
C ILE A 133 -5.29 -9.50 3.97
N SER A 134 -5.55 -8.20 3.82
CA SER A 134 -4.73 -7.31 2.98
C SER A 134 -3.41 -6.91 3.66
N THR A 135 -3.43 -6.69 4.97
CA THR A 135 -2.31 -6.03 5.67
C THR A 135 -1.19 -7.00 6.05
N VAL A 136 -1.52 -8.22 6.49
CA VAL A 136 -0.53 -9.22 6.92
C VAL A 136 0.44 -9.57 5.79
N PRO A 137 0.00 -9.87 4.54
CA PRO A 137 0.92 -10.11 3.44
C PRO A 137 1.86 -8.94 3.16
N CYS A 138 1.37 -7.71 3.28
CA CYS A 138 2.18 -6.50 3.10
C CYS A 138 3.29 -6.40 4.16
N TYR A 139 2.98 -6.70 5.43
CA TYR A 139 3.98 -6.72 6.48
C TYR A 139 4.99 -7.86 6.32
N LEU A 140 4.54 -9.04 5.87
CA LEU A 140 5.45 -10.15 5.57
C LEU A 140 6.44 -9.78 4.46
N VAL A 141 6.00 -9.06 3.41
CA VAL A 141 6.90 -8.54 2.37
C VAL A 141 7.91 -7.53 2.95
N GLN A 142 7.47 -6.61 3.82
CA GLN A 142 8.38 -5.65 4.46
C GLN A 142 9.42 -6.35 5.34
N ILE A 143 9.00 -7.33 6.15
CA ILE A 143 9.89 -8.15 6.98
C ILE A 143 10.88 -8.91 6.10
N PHE A 144 10.41 -9.53 5.02
CA PHE A 144 11.24 -10.23 4.06
C PHE A 144 12.32 -9.31 3.45
N CYS A 145 11.95 -8.11 3.02
CA CYS A 145 12.91 -7.12 2.50
C CYS A 145 13.91 -6.67 3.58
N ALA A 146 13.45 -6.43 4.80
CA ALA A 146 14.29 -6.05 5.92
C ALA A 146 15.30 -7.15 6.29
N LEU A 147 14.90 -8.42 6.28
CA LEU A 147 15.79 -9.55 6.53
C LEU A 147 16.84 -9.72 5.43
N ALA A 148 16.43 -9.58 4.16
CA ALA A 148 17.37 -9.60 3.04
C ALA A 148 18.44 -8.51 3.20
N LEU A 149 18.04 -7.30 3.62
CA LEU A 149 18.95 -6.21 3.93
C LEU A 149 19.88 -6.50 5.09
N PHE A 150 19.34 -6.96 6.20
CA PHE A 150 20.11 -7.27 7.41
C PHE A 150 21.21 -8.29 7.11
N ASN A 151 20.88 -9.36 6.40
CA ASN A 151 21.83 -10.41 6.05
C ASN A 151 22.89 -9.96 5.04
N ALA A 152 22.58 -8.96 4.21
CA ALA A 152 23.58 -8.36 3.31
C ALA A 152 24.67 -7.58 4.05
N VAL A 153 24.33 -7.00 5.21
CA VAL A 153 25.24 -6.16 6.02
C VAL A 153 26.11 -6.98 6.97
N GLN A 154 25.63 -8.14 7.43
CA GLN A 154 26.35 -8.95 8.44
C GLN A 154 27.51 -9.78 7.89
N GLN A 155 27.47 -10.12 6.60
CA GLN A 155 28.55 -10.86 5.93
C GLN A 155 29.61 -9.90 5.41
#